data_AF-A0A3M7QFN5-F1
#
_entry.id   AF-A0A3M7QFN5-F1
#
_cell.length_a   1.000
_cell.length_b   1.000
_cell.length_c   1.000
_cell.angle_alpha   90.00
_cell.angle_beta   90.00
_cell.angle_gamma   90.00
#
_symmetry.space_group_name_H-M   'P 1'
#
loop_
_entity.id
_entity.type
_entity.pdbx_description
1 polymer ?
#
loop_
_entity_poly.entity_id
_entity_poly.type
_entity_poly.pdbx_seq_one_letter_code
_entity_poly.pdbx_strand_id
1 'polypeptide(L)'
;MDSVSDQKNLQFKTFSTTPLNSYTRKNIGYLYAILNGAEFIYDTDDDNAPTIDLDKYFNFNDTEYGLIYDCQISERIINPYAHFGQPQIWPRGYPLNGIKNIYNNSYVSGIRKMPLVQQGVVNGDPDVDAIFRLTKSMQYRKIDLYFDSSSPSFQIPLYKMSPYNSQNTLISYAGFWSLYLPQSVEFRLTDIWRSYWAQRLMWLINETISFSGPNAYQMRNAHNYLNDFEQEKSMYLKTEKLIDFLFDWKCVHSSFYACMIQLTADMASQEFWAKSEIKSVKNWIDDLILVGYVEPRIINFENKYLEMLKCEQKIGTFDYTRIRYTPNFQKSIESLNFETVPNEMESKAQYFTKFCKDVGISFISIIFKTKKQKV
;
A
#
# COMPACT_ATOMS: atom_id res chain seq x y z
N MET A 1 16.12 -4.63 -16.13
CA MET A 1 16.54 -3.24 -16.40
C MET A 1 17.25 -2.76 -15.15
N ASP A 2 18.57 -2.92 -15.10
CA ASP A 2 19.24 -3.11 -13.80
C ASP A 2 20.26 -2.00 -13.48
N SER A 3 20.59 -1.13 -14.44
CA SER A 3 21.54 -0.03 -14.22
C SER A 3 20.90 1.36 -14.32
N VAL A 4 21.52 2.34 -13.64
CA VAL A 4 21.20 3.77 -13.77
C VAL A 4 21.37 4.24 -15.23
N SER A 5 22.32 3.65 -15.96
CA SER A 5 22.53 3.94 -17.37
C SER A 5 21.34 3.48 -18.22
N ASP A 6 20.80 2.29 -17.96
CA ASP A 6 19.60 1.79 -18.65
C ASP A 6 18.39 2.68 -18.36
N GLN A 7 18.23 3.09 -17.09
CA GLN A 7 17.19 4.05 -16.68
C GLN A 7 17.30 5.39 -17.43
N LYS A 8 18.51 5.89 -17.64
CA LYS A 8 18.74 7.14 -18.37
C LYS A 8 18.38 7.01 -19.86
N ASN A 9 18.60 5.84 -20.45
CA ASN A 9 18.35 5.58 -21.86
C ASN A 9 16.85 5.54 -22.22
N LEU A 10 15.96 5.36 -21.24
CA LEU A 10 14.51 5.43 -21.44
C LEU A 10 13.98 6.85 -21.65
N GLN A 11 14.79 7.87 -21.35
CA GLN A 11 14.46 9.29 -21.56
C GLN A 11 13.19 9.79 -20.81
N PHE A 12 12.72 9.04 -19.82
CA PHE A 12 11.64 9.46 -18.94
C PHE A 12 12.01 10.72 -18.15
N LYS A 13 11.10 11.71 -18.10
CA LYS A 13 11.30 12.94 -17.33
C LYS A 13 11.44 12.67 -15.85
N THR A 14 10.77 11.63 -15.34
CA THR A 14 10.83 11.14 -13.96
C THR A 14 12.26 10.81 -13.53
N PHE A 15 13.13 10.40 -14.45
CA PHE A 15 14.54 10.18 -14.17
C PHE A 15 15.23 11.43 -13.60
N SER A 16 14.88 12.62 -14.12
CA SER A 16 15.52 13.89 -13.76
C SER A 16 15.20 14.36 -12.35
N THR A 17 14.06 13.94 -11.81
CA THR A 17 13.61 14.31 -10.46
C THR A 17 13.94 13.23 -9.43
N THR A 18 14.08 11.97 -9.86
CA THR A 18 14.28 10.81 -8.96
C THR A 18 15.72 10.73 -8.43
N PRO A 19 15.95 10.81 -7.10
CA PRO A 19 17.28 10.70 -6.53
C PRO A 19 17.97 9.35 -6.85
N LEU A 20 19.30 9.34 -6.89
CA LEU A 20 20.08 8.11 -6.99
C LEU A 20 20.08 7.37 -5.66
N ASN A 21 20.25 6.03 -5.69
CA ASN A 21 20.25 5.17 -4.52
C ASN A 21 19.02 5.39 -3.60
N SER A 22 17.87 5.66 -4.22
CA SER A 22 16.62 5.95 -3.53
C SER A 22 15.60 4.88 -3.84
N TYR A 23 14.80 4.54 -2.83
CA TYR A 23 13.63 3.69 -2.97
C TYR A 23 12.68 4.14 -4.10
N THR A 24 12.54 5.46 -4.28
CA THR A 24 11.66 6.05 -5.31
C THR A 24 12.11 5.78 -6.76
N ARG A 25 13.29 5.17 -6.97
CA ARG A 25 13.72 4.64 -8.28
C ARG A 25 12.75 3.59 -8.85
N LYS A 26 11.94 2.95 -7.99
CA LYS A 26 10.82 2.11 -8.43
C LYS A 26 9.88 2.81 -9.40
N ASN A 27 9.68 4.14 -9.30
CA ASN A 27 8.88 4.91 -10.27
C ASN A 27 9.28 4.65 -11.72
N ILE A 28 10.58 4.61 -12.00
CA ILE A 28 11.10 4.37 -13.34
C ILE A 28 10.86 2.91 -13.76
N GLY A 29 10.98 1.97 -12.82
CA GLY A 29 10.66 0.57 -13.03
C GLY A 29 9.18 0.34 -13.36
N TYR A 30 8.27 1.05 -12.68
CA TYR A 30 6.84 1.02 -13.00
C TYR A 30 6.58 1.53 -14.42
N LEU A 31 7.13 2.70 -14.80
CA LEU A 31 6.96 3.22 -16.16
C LEU A 31 7.50 2.25 -17.22
N TYR A 32 8.61 1.58 -16.93
CA TYR A 32 9.14 0.54 -17.82
C TYR A 32 8.18 -0.65 -17.95
N ALA A 33 7.58 -1.12 -16.84
CA ALA A 33 6.58 -2.18 -16.91
C ALA A 33 5.35 -1.77 -17.71
N ILE A 34 4.84 -0.54 -17.51
CA ILE A 34 3.71 0.03 -18.25
C ILE A 34 4.03 0.11 -19.75
N LEU A 35 5.21 0.61 -20.11
CA LEU A 35 5.67 0.69 -21.49
C LEU A 35 5.71 -0.68 -22.19
N ASN A 36 5.97 -1.75 -21.43
CA ASN A 36 6.02 -3.13 -21.95
C ASN A 36 4.66 -3.85 -21.85
N GLY A 37 3.56 -3.12 -21.65
CA GLY A 37 2.21 -3.67 -21.72
C GLY A 37 1.73 -4.38 -20.46
N ALA A 38 2.25 -4.03 -19.28
CA ALA A 38 1.74 -4.57 -18.03
C ALA A 38 0.23 -4.26 -17.87
N GLU A 39 -0.56 -5.27 -17.53
CA GLU A 39 -1.97 -5.12 -17.15
C GLU A 39 -2.13 -5.05 -15.62
N PHE A 40 -1.18 -5.65 -14.91
CA PHE A 40 -1.07 -5.63 -13.46
C PHE A 40 0.39 -5.43 -13.07
N ILE A 41 0.62 -4.72 -11.97
CA ILE A 41 1.93 -4.58 -11.35
C ILE A 41 1.80 -5.07 -9.91
N TYR A 42 2.51 -6.15 -9.59
CA TYR A 42 2.70 -6.62 -8.23
C TYR A 42 3.94 -5.95 -7.64
N ASP A 43 3.74 -5.14 -6.62
CA ASP A 43 4.78 -4.42 -5.92
C ASP A 43 5.17 -5.16 -4.64
N THR A 44 6.47 -5.43 -4.53
CA THR A 44 7.08 -6.14 -3.41
C THR A 44 8.40 -5.48 -3.00
N ASP A 45 8.84 -5.78 -1.78
CA ASP A 45 10.15 -5.40 -1.27
C ASP A 45 11.13 -6.59 -1.25
N ASP A 46 12.40 -6.34 -1.01
CA ASP A 46 13.48 -7.33 -1.05
C ASP A 46 13.45 -8.37 0.08
N ASP A 47 12.66 -8.11 1.13
CA ASP A 47 12.50 -8.96 2.30
C ASP A 47 11.14 -9.68 2.38
N ASN A 48 10.33 -9.56 1.33
CA ASN A 48 9.07 -10.26 1.16
C ASN A 48 9.17 -11.37 0.14
N ALA A 49 8.79 -12.56 0.58
CA ALA A 49 8.56 -13.68 -0.31
C ALA A 49 7.07 -13.83 -0.56
N PRO A 50 6.56 -13.55 -1.77
CA PRO A 50 5.19 -13.94 -2.10
C PRO A 50 5.09 -15.46 -1.99
N THR A 51 3.99 -15.96 -1.42
CA THR A 51 3.65 -17.37 -1.59
C THR A 51 3.31 -17.62 -3.06
N ILE A 52 3.65 -18.80 -3.56
CA ILE A 52 3.78 -19.14 -5.00
C ILE A 52 2.49 -18.96 -5.82
N ASP A 53 1.34 -18.69 -5.19
CA ASP A 53 0.01 -18.69 -5.83
C ASP A 53 -0.66 -17.30 -5.78
N LEU A 54 -0.11 -16.27 -6.47
CA LEU A 54 -0.72 -14.92 -6.49
C LEU A 54 -2.21 -14.96 -6.89
N ASP A 55 -2.58 -15.79 -7.86
CA ASP A 55 -3.95 -15.96 -8.38
C ASP A 55 -4.95 -16.50 -7.35
N LYS A 56 -4.45 -17.11 -6.26
CA LYS A 56 -5.29 -17.59 -5.16
C LYS A 56 -5.71 -16.46 -4.22
N TYR A 57 -4.92 -15.40 -4.14
CA TYR A 57 -5.05 -14.37 -3.11
C TYR A 57 -5.34 -12.98 -3.69
N PHE A 58 -5.04 -12.78 -4.96
CA PHE A 58 -5.43 -11.61 -5.72
C PHE A 58 -6.35 -12.01 -6.84
N ASN A 59 -7.25 -11.11 -7.19
CA ASN A 59 -8.24 -11.36 -8.20
C ASN A 59 -8.01 -10.46 -9.41
N PHE A 60 -7.96 -11.12 -10.57
CA PHE A 60 -7.65 -10.50 -11.86
C PHE A 60 -8.90 -10.28 -12.73
N ASN A 61 -10.08 -10.68 -12.24
CA ASN A 61 -11.36 -10.45 -12.92
C ASN A 61 -11.93 -9.06 -12.57
N ASP A 62 -12.85 -8.57 -13.40
CA ASP A 62 -13.50 -7.25 -13.21
C ASP A 62 -14.38 -7.18 -11.95
N THR A 63 -14.91 -8.31 -11.50
CA THR A 63 -15.83 -8.40 -10.36
C THR A 63 -15.57 -9.63 -9.53
N GLU A 64 -15.92 -9.57 -8.25
CA GLU A 64 -15.83 -10.69 -7.34
C GLU A 64 -16.93 -10.68 -6.29
N TYR A 65 -17.22 -11.84 -5.70
CA TYR A 65 -18.03 -11.87 -4.48
C TYR A 65 -17.14 -11.60 -3.27
N GLY A 66 -17.50 -10.64 -2.43
CA GLY A 66 -16.69 -10.28 -1.26
C GLY A 66 -17.41 -9.42 -0.25
N LEU A 67 -16.65 -8.93 0.75
CA LEU A 67 -17.17 -8.06 1.80
C LEU A 67 -16.79 -6.60 1.56
N ILE A 68 -17.72 -5.67 1.67
CA ILE A 68 -17.44 -4.23 1.70
C ILE A 68 -17.62 -3.78 3.15
N TYR A 69 -16.65 -3.08 3.73
CA TYR A 69 -16.80 -2.55 5.08
C TYR A 69 -18.01 -1.62 5.17
N ASP A 70 -18.78 -1.69 6.25
CA ASP A 70 -20.02 -0.93 6.35
C ASP A 70 -19.74 0.58 6.38
N CYS A 71 -20.25 1.28 5.36
CA CYS A 71 -20.06 2.72 5.20
C CYS A 71 -20.78 3.52 6.30
N GLN A 72 -21.80 2.95 6.96
CA GLN A 72 -22.57 3.62 8.01
C GLN A 72 -21.80 3.76 9.32
N ILE A 73 -20.70 3.02 9.48
CA ILE A 73 -19.80 3.14 10.63
C ILE A 73 -19.16 4.54 10.61
N SER A 74 -19.10 5.22 11.76
CA SER A 74 -18.60 6.61 11.84
C SER A 74 -17.11 6.78 11.53
N GLU A 75 -16.35 5.71 11.71
CA GLU A 75 -14.90 5.70 11.61
C GLU A 75 -14.48 5.93 10.15
N ARG A 76 -13.71 7.00 9.96
CA ARG A 76 -13.12 7.39 8.67
C ARG A 76 -11.96 6.50 8.25
N ILE A 77 -11.22 5.96 9.23
CA ILE A 77 -10.02 5.16 9.00
C ILE A 77 -10.22 3.75 9.56
N ILE A 78 -10.07 2.77 8.69
CA ILE A 78 -10.30 1.35 9.00
C ILE A 78 -8.95 0.68 9.23
N ASN A 79 -8.85 -0.09 10.31
CA ASN A 79 -7.68 -0.94 10.54
C ASN A 79 -7.91 -2.29 9.83
N PRO A 80 -7.18 -2.60 8.75
CA PRO A 80 -7.40 -3.81 7.98
C PRO A 80 -6.98 -5.06 8.75
N TYR A 81 -5.99 -4.95 9.64
CA TYR A 81 -5.48 -6.09 10.43
C TYR A 81 -6.53 -6.66 11.38
N ALA A 82 -7.47 -5.83 11.84
CA ALA A 82 -8.57 -6.26 12.68
C ALA A 82 -9.52 -7.24 11.96
N HIS A 83 -9.74 -7.05 10.66
CA HIS A 83 -10.53 -7.96 9.83
C HIS A 83 -9.90 -9.35 9.71
N PHE A 84 -8.57 -9.41 9.75
CA PHE A 84 -7.79 -10.65 9.65
C PHE A 84 -7.34 -11.19 11.02
N GLY A 85 -8.13 -10.92 12.07
CA GLY A 85 -7.94 -11.52 13.39
C GLY A 85 -6.91 -10.84 14.30
N GLN A 86 -6.38 -9.66 13.92
CA GLN A 86 -5.37 -8.91 14.67
C GLN A 86 -5.84 -7.48 15.05
N PRO A 87 -6.88 -7.32 15.88
CA PRO A 87 -7.43 -6.00 16.22
C PRO A 87 -6.52 -5.13 17.12
N GLN A 88 -5.49 -5.73 17.73
CA GLN A 88 -4.54 -5.04 18.62
C GLN A 88 -3.29 -4.53 17.90
N ILE A 89 -3.23 -4.71 16.58
CA ILE A 89 -2.09 -4.38 15.71
C ILE A 89 -2.61 -3.48 14.61
N TRP A 90 -1.81 -2.53 14.16
CA TRP A 90 -2.19 -1.60 13.10
C TRP A 90 -1.07 -1.49 12.04
N PRO A 91 -1.43 -1.25 10.78
CA PRO A 91 -0.45 -1.02 9.72
C PRO A 91 0.31 0.29 9.95
N ARG A 92 1.55 0.37 9.47
CA ARG A 92 2.32 1.62 9.43
C ARG A 92 1.50 2.70 8.73
N GLY A 93 1.46 3.89 9.33
CA GLY A 93 0.66 5.00 8.82
C GLY A 93 -0.76 5.07 9.33
N TYR A 94 -1.21 4.13 10.16
CA TYR A 94 -2.49 4.26 10.85
C TYR A 94 -2.40 5.39 11.89
N PRO A 95 -3.41 6.29 11.97
CA PRO A 95 -3.34 7.42 12.89
C PRO A 95 -3.35 6.94 14.35
N LEU A 96 -2.42 7.46 15.16
CA LEU A 96 -2.26 7.05 16.57
C LEU A 96 -3.51 7.31 17.42
N ASN A 97 -4.31 8.32 17.08
CA ASN A 97 -5.58 8.59 17.77
C ASN A 97 -6.60 7.45 17.57
N GLY A 98 -6.49 6.69 16.48
CA GLY A 98 -7.40 5.61 16.14
C GLY A 98 -6.99 4.24 16.69
N ILE A 99 -5.77 4.04 17.20
CA ILE A 99 -5.27 2.69 17.55
C ILE A 99 -6.05 2.03 18.70
N LYS A 100 -6.82 2.82 19.46
CA LYS A 100 -7.68 2.36 20.55
C LYS A 100 -9.13 2.17 20.13
N ASN A 101 -9.47 2.45 18.88
CA ASN A 101 -10.83 2.30 18.39
C ASN A 101 -11.25 0.82 18.44
N ILE A 102 -12.51 0.60 18.77
CA ILE A 102 -13.07 -0.74 18.87
C ILE A 102 -13.25 -1.29 17.46
N TYR A 103 -12.82 -2.54 17.24
CA TYR A 103 -13.07 -3.22 15.97
C TYR A 103 -14.58 -3.32 15.71
N ASN A 104 -15.02 -2.78 14.58
CA ASN A 104 -16.39 -2.94 14.10
C ASN A 104 -16.45 -4.04 13.04
N ASN A 105 -17.38 -4.96 13.25
CA ASN A 105 -17.53 -6.16 12.46
C ASN A 105 -18.71 -6.11 11.47
N SER A 106 -19.25 -4.93 11.17
CA SER A 106 -20.34 -4.76 10.19
C SER A 106 -19.79 -4.64 8.77
N TYR A 107 -20.38 -5.41 7.86
CA TYR A 107 -20.03 -5.46 6.45
C TYR A 107 -21.29 -5.56 5.58
N VAL A 108 -21.11 -5.30 4.30
CA VAL A 108 -22.07 -5.58 3.24
C VAL A 108 -21.47 -6.65 2.33
N SER A 109 -22.18 -7.74 2.12
CA SER A 109 -21.73 -8.88 1.30
C SER A 109 -22.47 -8.91 -0.03
N GLY A 110 -21.73 -9.14 -1.13
CA GLY A 110 -22.31 -9.22 -2.46
C GLY A 110 -21.24 -9.20 -3.57
N ILE A 111 -21.67 -9.14 -4.82
CA ILE A 111 -20.79 -8.94 -5.97
C ILE A 111 -20.29 -7.49 -5.95
N ARG A 112 -18.98 -7.29 -6.00
CA ARG A 112 -18.34 -5.98 -6.03
C ARG A 112 -17.42 -5.86 -7.24
N LYS A 113 -17.22 -4.64 -7.72
CA LYS A 113 -16.19 -4.33 -8.70
C LYS A 113 -14.81 -4.54 -8.06
N MET A 114 -13.86 -5.04 -8.84
CA MET A 114 -12.48 -5.19 -8.41
C MET A 114 -11.87 -3.84 -8.02
N PRO A 115 -11.33 -3.70 -6.80
CA PRO A 115 -10.61 -2.49 -6.41
C PRO A 115 -9.31 -2.30 -7.21
N LEU A 116 -8.91 -1.04 -7.43
CA LEU A 116 -7.70 -0.74 -8.21
C LEU A 116 -6.44 -1.27 -7.56
N VAL A 117 -6.43 -1.28 -6.22
CA VAL A 117 -5.33 -1.73 -5.39
C VAL A 117 -5.84 -2.85 -4.49
N GLN A 118 -5.12 -3.96 -4.50
CA GLN A 118 -5.34 -5.09 -3.61
C GLN A 118 -4.07 -5.29 -2.78
N GLN A 119 -4.16 -5.22 -1.46
CA GLN A 119 -3.01 -5.48 -0.59
C GLN A 119 -3.22 -6.75 0.22
N GLY A 120 -2.31 -7.71 0.09
CA GLY A 120 -2.30 -8.89 0.96
C GLY A 120 -1.67 -8.57 2.31
N VAL A 121 -2.28 -9.04 3.40
CA VAL A 121 -1.61 -8.99 4.71
C VAL A 121 -0.42 -9.96 4.72
N VAL A 122 0.56 -9.71 5.59
CA VAL A 122 1.86 -10.41 5.57
C VAL A 122 2.10 -11.05 6.93
N ASN A 123 2.29 -12.37 6.97
CA ASN A 123 2.65 -13.08 8.20
C ASN A 123 4.13 -12.84 8.57
N GLY A 124 4.53 -13.22 9.78
CA GLY A 124 5.89 -13.03 10.28
C GLY A 124 6.06 -11.66 10.91
N ASP A 125 6.88 -10.79 10.32
CA ASP A 125 7.13 -9.43 10.80
C ASP A 125 6.43 -8.37 9.91
N PRO A 126 5.09 -8.22 10.00
CA PRO A 126 4.32 -7.32 9.13
C PRO A 126 4.74 -5.86 9.23
N ASP A 127 4.21 -5.06 8.31
CA ASP A 127 4.46 -3.63 8.27
C ASP A 127 3.73 -2.84 9.37
N VAL A 128 4.32 -2.87 10.55
CA VAL A 128 3.94 -2.09 11.73
C VAL A 128 4.95 -0.98 11.97
N ASP A 129 4.48 0.09 12.62
CA ASP A 129 5.30 1.27 12.91
C ASP A 129 6.33 1.03 14.03
N ALA A 130 7.28 1.96 14.15
CA ALA A 130 8.33 1.92 15.15
C ALA A 130 7.81 2.04 16.59
N ILE A 131 6.68 2.72 16.85
CA ILE A 131 6.08 2.78 18.19
C ILE A 131 5.62 1.38 18.61
N PHE A 132 4.92 0.66 17.75
CA PHE A 132 4.54 -0.73 18.01
C PHE A 132 5.78 -1.58 18.27
N ARG A 133 6.81 -1.46 17.43
CA ARG A 133 8.06 -2.22 17.59
C ARG A 133 8.76 -1.88 18.90
N LEU A 134 8.94 -0.61 19.24
CA LEU A 134 9.62 -0.20 20.48
C LEU A 134 8.85 -0.59 21.74
N THR A 135 7.52 -0.69 21.67
CA THR A 135 6.69 -1.05 22.83
C THR A 135 6.39 -2.54 22.94
N LYS A 136 6.50 -3.30 21.85
CA LYS A 136 6.15 -4.74 21.81
C LYS A 136 7.34 -5.66 21.52
N SER A 137 8.40 -5.18 20.85
CA SER A 137 9.64 -5.95 20.72
C SER A 137 10.44 -5.88 22.01
N MET A 138 10.79 -7.04 22.55
CA MET A 138 11.72 -7.15 23.67
C MET A 138 13.08 -7.60 23.15
N GLN A 139 14.14 -7.28 23.88
CA GLN A 139 15.56 -7.44 23.52
C GLN A 139 15.97 -8.82 22.94
N TYR A 140 15.15 -9.86 23.11
CA TYR A 140 15.40 -11.23 22.64
C TYR A 140 14.25 -11.83 21.81
N ARG A 141 13.27 -11.03 21.36
CA ARG A 141 12.05 -11.53 20.69
C ARG A 141 11.89 -10.91 19.31
N LYS A 142 11.86 -11.76 18.27
CA LYS A 142 11.43 -11.35 16.93
C LYS A 142 9.91 -11.31 16.89
N ILE A 143 9.36 -10.37 16.11
CA ILE A 143 7.93 -10.32 15.82
C ILE A 143 7.63 -11.45 14.84
N ASP A 144 6.72 -12.35 15.23
CA ASP A 144 6.19 -13.42 14.39
C ASP A 144 4.68 -13.51 14.61
N LEU A 145 3.93 -12.88 13.70
CA LEU A 145 2.50 -12.68 13.77
C LEU A 145 1.82 -13.44 12.63
N TYR A 146 0.70 -14.07 12.94
CA TYR A 146 -0.14 -14.76 11.96
C TYR A 146 -1.48 -14.05 11.85
N PHE A 147 -1.99 -13.93 10.63
CA PHE A 147 -3.34 -13.44 10.33
C PHE A 147 -4.27 -14.64 10.07
N ASP A 148 -5.58 -14.44 10.24
CA ASP A 148 -6.59 -15.45 9.91
C ASP A 148 -6.65 -15.68 8.39
N SER A 149 -6.13 -16.83 7.95
CA SER A 149 -6.12 -17.23 6.54
C SER A 149 -7.49 -17.65 6.01
N SER A 150 -8.48 -17.84 6.89
CA SER A 150 -9.86 -18.14 6.49
C SER A 150 -10.70 -16.88 6.23
N SER A 151 -10.18 -15.69 6.55
CA SER A 151 -10.90 -14.44 6.30
C SER A 151 -10.99 -14.12 4.81
N PRO A 152 -12.19 -13.78 4.30
CA PRO A 152 -12.35 -13.37 2.92
C PRO A 152 -11.68 -12.01 2.67
N SER A 153 -11.42 -11.67 1.41
CA SER A 153 -10.98 -10.33 1.08
C SER A 153 -12.07 -9.30 1.35
N PHE A 154 -11.69 -8.12 1.83
CA PHE A 154 -12.64 -7.04 2.10
C PHE A 154 -12.22 -5.72 1.45
N GLN A 155 -13.21 -4.92 1.04
CA GLN A 155 -13.03 -3.65 0.35
C GLN A 155 -13.30 -2.50 1.31
N ILE A 156 -12.48 -1.46 1.20
CA ILE A 156 -12.70 -0.17 1.84
C ILE A 156 -13.69 0.63 0.98
N PRO A 157 -14.87 1.00 1.50
CA PRO A 157 -15.83 1.80 0.74
C PRO A 157 -15.28 3.20 0.48
N LEU A 158 -15.88 3.91 -0.46
CA LEU A 158 -15.60 5.33 -0.69
C LEU A 158 -15.85 6.16 0.57
N TYR A 159 -15.14 7.28 0.65
CA TYR A 159 -15.17 8.19 1.81
C TYR A 159 -14.71 7.54 3.12
N LYS A 160 -13.97 6.44 3.01
CA LYS A 160 -13.15 5.85 4.07
C LYS A 160 -11.75 5.60 3.53
N MET A 161 -10.80 5.46 4.44
CA MET A 161 -9.41 5.16 4.07
C MET A 161 -8.84 4.06 4.96
N SER A 162 -7.82 3.39 4.44
CA SER A 162 -6.90 2.55 5.20
C SER A 162 -5.52 2.70 4.59
N PRO A 163 -4.46 2.92 5.37
CA PRO A 163 -3.11 2.99 4.80
C PRO A 163 -2.78 1.65 4.13
N TYR A 164 -2.11 1.73 2.98
CA TYR A 164 -1.52 0.59 2.29
C TYR A 164 -0.06 0.90 1.93
N ASN A 165 0.76 -0.13 1.75
CA ASN A 165 2.18 0.02 1.45
C ASN A 165 2.53 -0.62 0.10
N SER A 166 3.82 -0.76 -0.19
CA SER A 166 4.34 -1.31 -1.47
C SER A 166 4.96 -2.71 -1.31
N GLN A 167 4.60 -3.45 -0.27
CA GLN A 167 5.24 -4.71 0.10
C GLN A 167 4.59 -5.96 -0.48
N ASN A 168 3.26 -5.95 -0.63
CA ASN A 168 2.48 -7.10 -1.08
C ASN A 168 1.19 -6.58 -1.72
N THR A 169 1.39 -5.79 -2.77
CA THR A 169 0.34 -4.91 -3.30
C THR A 169 0.22 -5.11 -4.80
N LEU A 170 -0.93 -5.62 -5.25
CA LEU A 170 -1.27 -5.73 -6.66
C LEU A 170 -2.04 -4.49 -7.09
N ILE A 171 -1.63 -3.89 -8.20
CA ILE A 171 -2.25 -2.71 -8.78
C ILE A 171 -2.63 -3.04 -10.22
N SER A 172 -3.90 -2.84 -10.56
CA SER A 172 -4.40 -3.04 -11.94
C SER A 172 -4.08 -1.83 -12.83
N TYR A 173 -4.12 -2.01 -14.14
CA TYR A 173 -3.86 -0.97 -15.14
C TYR A 173 -4.61 0.33 -14.81
N ALA A 174 -5.91 0.26 -14.51
CA ALA A 174 -6.72 1.45 -14.20
C ALA A 174 -6.23 2.26 -12.97
N GLY A 175 -5.35 1.68 -12.15
CA GLY A 175 -4.74 2.31 -10.98
C GLY A 175 -3.27 2.69 -11.15
N PHE A 176 -2.62 2.48 -12.31
CA PHE A 176 -1.18 2.73 -12.47
C PHE A 176 -0.75 4.18 -12.21
N TRP A 177 -1.64 5.16 -12.37
CA TRP A 177 -1.36 6.54 -11.94
C TRP A 177 -1.01 6.65 -10.45
N SER A 178 -1.50 5.72 -9.62
CA SER A 178 -1.29 5.68 -8.16
C SER A 178 0.04 5.06 -7.75
N LEU A 179 0.79 4.47 -8.67
CA LEU A 179 2.11 3.85 -8.40
C LEU A 179 3.17 4.86 -7.97
N TYR A 180 2.95 6.15 -8.21
CA TYR A 180 3.89 7.22 -7.88
C TYR A 180 4.33 7.19 -6.42
N LEU A 181 5.63 7.02 -6.19
CA LEU A 181 6.26 7.12 -4.88
C LEU A 181 6.87 8.52 -4.68
N PRO A 182 6.39 9.29 -3.69
CA PRO A 182 6.87 10.64 -3.47
C PRO A 182 8.30 10.67 -2.93
N GLN A 183 9.04 11.69 -3.35
CA GLN A 183 10.50 11.78 -3.14
C GLN A 183 10.94 12.91 -2.23
N SER A 184 10.03 13.79 -1.83
CA SER A 184 10.28 14.86 -0.87
C SER A 184 10.02 14.50 0.59
N VAL A 185 9.77 13.22 0.88
CA VAL A 185 9.51 12.69 2.22
C VAL A 185 10.53 11.64 2.62
N GLU A 186 10.59 11.34 3.90
CA GLU A 186 11.40 10.27 4.45
C GLU A 186 10.98 8.91 3.86
N PHE A 187 11.96 8.04 3.63
CA PHE A 187 11.78 6.75 2.95
C PHE A 187 10.61 5.93 3.51
N ARG A 188 10.48 5.85 4.84
CA ARG A 188 9.43 5.07 5.54
C ARG A 188 8.03 5.68 5.45
N LEU A 189 7.92 6.89 4.90
CA LEU A 189 6.67 7.64 4.73
C LEU A 189 6.20 7.68 3.28
N THR A 190 7.10 7.40 2.34
CA THR A 190 6.88 7.46 0.89
C THR A 190 5.65 6.68 0.45
N ASP A 191 5.63 5.38 0.73
CA ASP A 191 4.57 4.48 0.28
C ASP A 191 3.25 4.69 1.05
N ILE A 192 3.35 5.10 2.31
CA ILE A 192 2.23 5.41 3.20
C ILE A 192 1.49 6.69 2.78
N TRP A 193 2.16 7.83 2.60
CA TRP A 193 1.46 9.07 2.22
C TRP A 193 0.98 9.06 0.79
N ARG A 194 1.68 8.36 -0.12
CA ARG A 194 1.11 7.99 -1.41
C ARG A 194 -0.23 7.28 -1.23
N SER A 195 -0.35 6.34 -0.30
CA SER A 195 -1.58 5.55 -0.14
C SER A 195 -2.81 6.43 0.14
N TYR A 196 -2.66 7.46 0.97
CA TYR A 196 -3.71 8.42 1.28
C TYR A 196 -4.00 9.37 0.11
N TRP A 197 -2.94 9.89 -0.53
CA TRP A 197 -3.06 10.70 -1.75
C TRP A 197 -3.81 9.96 -2.87
N ALA A 198 -3.47 8.69 -3.09
CA ALA A 198 -4.12 7.83 -4.07
C ALA A 198 -5.59 7.59 -3.71
N GLN A 199 -5.89 7.17 -2.47
CA GLN A 199 -7.27 6.93 -2.04
C GLN A 199 -8.15 8.17 -2.21
N ARG A 200 -7.63 9.38 -1.95
CA ARG A 200 -8.40 10.60 -2.17
C ARG A 200 -8.77 10.82 -3.64
N LEU A 201 -7.84 10.55 -4.55
CA LEU A 201 -8.05 10.65 -6.00
C LEU A 201 -8.96 9.54 -6.53
N MET A 202 -8.90 8.33 -5.94
CA MET A 202 -9.80 7.23 -6.28
C MET A 202 -11.28 7.61 -6.11
N TRP A 203 -11.60 8.49 -5.14
CA TRP A 203 -12.98 8.96 -4.95
C TRP A 203 -13.53 9.72 -6.16
N LEU A 204 -12.69 10.44 -6.90
CA LEU A 204 -13.09 11.18 -8.12
C LEU A 204 -13.51 10.24 -9.25
N ILE A 205 -12.93 9.04 -9.29
CA ILE A 205 -13.10 8.05 -10.36
C ILE A 205 -13.92 6.84 -9.93
N ASN A 206 -14.55 6.91 -8.75
CA ASN A 206 -15.39 5.85 -8.20
C ASN A 206 -14.65 4.53 -7.97
N GLU A 207 -13.41 4.61 -7.49
CA GLU A 207 -12.54 3.47 -7.26
C GLU A 207 -12.16 3.33 -5.79
N THR A 208 -11.61 2.18 -5.42
CA THR A 208 -11.32 1.84 -4.01
C THR A 208 -10.09 0.94 -3.90
N ILE A 209 -9.78 0.54 -2.67
CA ILE A 209 -8.79 -0.48 -2.32
C ILE A 209 -9.45 -1.67 -1.62
N SER A 210 -8.84 -2.85 -1.70
CA SER A 210 -9.16 -4.01 -0.87
C SER A 210 -7.93 -4.59 -0.19
N PHE A 211 -8.21 -5.40 0.83
CA PHE A 211 -7.22 -6.24 1.49
C PHE A 211 -7.59 -7.70 1.33
N SER A 212 -6.58 -8.55 1.12
CA SER A 212 -6.70 -10.00 1.07
C SER A 212 -5.96 -10.68 2.22
N GLY A 213 -6.32 -11.94 2.47
CA GLY A 213 -5.73 -12.75 3.53
C GLY A 213 -4.22 -12.96 3.37
N PRO A 214 -3.55 -13.52 4.39
CA PRO A 214 -2.11 -13.67 4.40
C PRO A 214 -1.60 -14.56 3.27
N ASN A 215 -0.79 -13.97 2.39
CA ASN A 215 -0.19 -14.62 1.21
C ASN A 215 1.28 -14.30 1.01
N ALA A 216 1.91 -13.66 1.99
CA ALA A 216 3.35 -13.45 2.05
C ALA A 216 3.84 -13.66 3.48
N TYR A 217 5.14 -13.93 3.62
CA TYR A 217 5.81 -14.06 4.90
C TYR A 217 7.05 -13.16 4.92
N GLN A 218 7.14 -12.28 5.92
CA GLN A 218 8.24 -11.33 6.05
C GLN A 218 9.20 -11.74 7.16
N MET A 219 10.48 -11.84 6.81
CA MET A 219 11.59 -11.99 7.76
C MET A 219 12.51 -10.77 7.68
N ARG A 220 12.24 -9.78 8.54
CA ARG A 220 13.04 -8.55 8.57
C ARG A 220 14.47 -8.77 9.03
N ASN A 221 15.34 -7.89 8.55
CA ASN A 221 16.70 -7.75 9.06
C ASN A 221 16.66 -7.12 10.46
N ALA A 222 17.76 -7.20 11.20
CA ALA A 222 17.90 -6.42 12.43
C ALA A 222 17.88 -4.92 12.06
N HIS A 223 16.86 -4.20 12.53
CA HIS A 223 16.75 -2.74 12.38
C HIS A 223 17.08 -2.02 13.68
N ASN A 224 17.53 -0.78 13.58
CA ASN A 224 17.54 0.13 14.72
C ASN A 224 16.17 0.82 14.81
N TYR A 225 15.29 0.30 15.69
CA TYR A 225 13.93 0.80 15.83
C TYR A 225 13.85 2.27 16.29
N LEU A 226 14.88 2.80 16.96
CA LEU A 226 14.93 4.22 17.31
C LEU A 226 15.17 5.10 16.08
N ASN A 227 16.04 4.67 15.18
CA ASN A 227 16.24 5.36 13.90
C ASN A 227 14.98 5.27 13.02
N ASP A 228 14.28 4.13 13.03
CA ASP A 228 12.99 4.01 12.34
C ASP A 228 11.96 4.99 12.93
N PHE A 229 11.89 5.12 14.26
CA PHE A 229 11.03 6.10 14.92
C PHE A 229 11.34 7.54 14.52
N GLU A 230 12.62 7.91 14.41
CA GLU A 230 13.04 9.24 13.94
C GLU A 230 12.57 9.51 12.51
N GLN A 231 12.71 8.54 11.61
CA GLN A 231 12.25 8.65 10.21
C GLN A 231 10.72 8.67 10.09
N GLU A 232 10.01 8.10 11.06
CA GLU A 232 8.54 8.03 11.10
C GLU A 232 7.91 9.21 11.86
N LYS A 233 8.71 10.13 12.43
CA LYS A 233 8.20 11.25 13.24
C LYS A 233 7.14 12.09 12.53
N SER A 234 7.37 12.43 11.26
CA SER A 234 6.43 13.17 10.43
C SER A 234 5.10 12.42 10.26
N MET A 235 5.16 11.10 10.14
CA MET A 235 3.98 10.23 10.08
C MET A 235 3.10 10.39 11.32
N TYR A 236 3.70 10.27 12.52
CA TYR A 236 2.96 10.33 13.78
C TYR A 236 2.32 11.71 14.04
N LEU A 237 2.99 12.79 13.62
CA LEU A 237 2.55 14.15 13.91
C LEU A 237 1.58 14.73 12.87
N LYS A 238 1.65 14.28 11.62
CA LYS A 238 0.95 14.91 10.49
C LYS A 238 -0.11 14.03 9.82
N THR A 239 -0.12 12.71 10.01
CA THR A 239 -1.05 11.84 9.27
C THR A 239 -2.52 12.12 9.58
N GLU A 240 -2.89 12.40 10.84
CA GLU A 240 -4.27 12.81 11.17
C GLU A 240 -4.68 14.09 10.44
N LYS A 241 -3.80 15.11 10.44
CA LYS A 241 -4.03 16.37 9.73
C LYS A 241 -4.11 16.19 8.22
N LEU A 242 -3.31 15.28 7.67
CA LEU A 242 -3.36 14.90 6.27
C LEU A 242 -4.72 14.29 5.94
N ILE A 243 -5.20 13.37 6.76
CA ILE A 243 -6.51 12.74 6.57
C ILE A 243 -7.61 13.81 6.61
N ASP A 244 -7.63 14.68 7.63
CA ASP A 244 -8.60 15.77 7.72
C ASP A 244 -8.60 16.65 6.46
N PHE A 245 -7.40 17.09 6.04
CA PHE A 245 -7.21 17.85 4.82
C PHE A 245 -7.75 17.12 3.58
N LEU A 246 -7.47 15.82 3.42
CA LEU A 246 -7.92 15.05 2.26
C LEU A 246 -9.44 14.89 2.24
N PHE A 247 -10.08 14.71 3.39
CA PHE A 247 -11.54 14.63 3.49
C PHE A 247 -12.22 15.95 3.10
N ASP A 248 -11.60 17.08 3.40
CA ASP A 248 -12.12 18.42 3.07
C ASP A 248 -11.73 18.91 1.68
N TRP A 249 -10.65 18.36 1.12
CA TRP A 249 -10.11 18.75 -0.19
C TRP A 249 -11.15 18.54 -1.29
N LYS A 250 -11.14 19.40 -2.33
CA LYS A 250 -12.01 19.29 -3.52
C LYS A 250 -11.24 19.60 -4.78
N CYS A 251 -11.49 18.83 -5.84
CA CYS A 251 -10.98 19.17 -7.16
C CYS A 251 -11.90 20.18 -7.86
N VAL A 252 -11.31 21.20 -8.50
CA VAL A 252 -12.03 22.18 -9.33
C VAL A 252 -11.86 21.95 -10.84
N HIS A 253 -11.10 20.92 -11.22
CA HIS A 253 -10.80 20.59 -12.61
C HIS A 253 -11.64 19.41 -13.12
N SER A 254 -11.82 19.35 -14.44
CA SER A 254 -12.48 18.24 -15.13
C SER A 254 -11.53 17.14 -15.61
N SER A 255 -10.22 17.43 -15.69
CA SER A 255 -9.18 16.44 -15.97
C SER A 255 -8.69 15.81 -14.67
N PHE A 256 -8.56 14.49 -14.67
CA PHE A 256 -8.04 13.74 -13.54
C PHE A 256 -6.59 14.09 -13.26
N TYR A 257 -5.74 14.22 -14.28
CA TYR A 257 -4.36 14.67 -14.14
C TYR A 257 -4.25 16.10 -13.62
N ALA A 258 -5.16 17.00 -14.01
CA ALA A 258 -5.24 18.32 -13.40
C ALA A 258 -5.60 18.24 -11.90
N CYS A 259 -6.53 17.36 -11.51
CA CYS A 259 -6.82 17.09 -10.10
C CYS A 259 -5.62 16.50 -9.33
N MET A 260 -4.85 15.59 -9.96
CA MET A 260 -3.63 15.04 -9.36
C MET A 260 -2.61 16.15 -9.09
N ILE A 261 -2.40 17.05 -10.04
CA ILE A 261 -1.48 18.18 -9.88
C ILE A 261 -1.99 19.15 -8.80
N GLN A 262 -3.29 19.44 -8.79
CA GLN A 262 -3.91 20.31 -7.79
C GLN A 262 -3.73 19.73 -6.38
N LEU A 263 -4.07 18.44 -6.18
CA LEU A 263 -3.92 17.80 -4.87
C LEU A 263 -2.46 17.82 -4.40
N THR A 264 -1.52 17.51 -5.28
CA THR A 264 -0.08 17.58 -4.96
C THR A 264 0.36 18.99 -4.59
N ALA A 265 -0.12 20.02 -5.30
CA ALA A 265 0.20 21.41 -5.00
C ALA A 265 -0.40 21.87 -3.67
N ASP A 266 -1.65 21.50 -3.40
CA ASP A 266 -2.34 21.83 -2.16
C ASP A 266 -1.70 21.10 -0.98
N MET A 267 -1.33 19.82 -1.12
CA MET A 267 -0.55 19.08 -0.11
C MET A 267 0.81 19.73 0.15
N ALA A 268 1.48 20.23 -0.89
CA ALA A 268 2.74 20.95 -0.73
C ALA A 268 2.57 22.32 -0.04
N SER A 269 1.43 22.99 -0.27
CA SER A 269 1.09 24.24 0.42
C SER A 269 0.87 24.04 1.93
N GLN A 270 0.36 22.86 2.31
CA GLN A 270 0.14 22.43 3.69
C GLN A 270 1.37 21.74 4.31
N GLU A 271 2.52 21.76 3.62
CA GLU A 271 3.78 21.16 4.08
C GLU A 271 3.70 19.66 4.40
N PHE A 272 2.80 18.93 3.72
CA PHE A 272 2.84 17.47 3.68
C PHE A 272 3.95 17.04 2.71
N TRP A 273 4.02 17.62 1.52
CA TRP A 273 5.13 17.39 0.59
C TRP A 273 5.94 18.67 0.35
N ALA A 274 7.16 18.55 -0.17
CA ALA A 274 7.89 19.74 -0.60
C ALA A 274 7.34 20.24 -1.95
N LYS A 275 7.54 21.53 -2.25
CA LYS A 275 7.12 22.13 -3.53
C LYS A 275 7.76 21.47 -4.76
N SER A 276 8.92 20.82 -4.60
CA SER A 276 9.57 20.02 -5.66
C SER A 276 8.73 18.84 -6.12
N GLU A 277 7.81 18.35 -5.28
CA GLU A 277 6.91 17.25 -5.59
C GLU A 277 5.97 17.58 -6.76
N ILE A 278 5.56 18.85 -6.89
CA ILE A 278 4.69 19.31 -7.98
C ILE A 278 5.36 19.04 -9.35
N LYS A 279 6.65 19.34 -9.47
CA LYS A 279 7.41 19.05 -10.69
C LYS A 279 7.54 17.55 -10.93
N SER A 280 7.71 16.78 -9.86
CA SER A 280 7.91 15.33 -9.91
C SER A 280 6.64 14.60 -10.36
N VAL A 281 5.46 15.00 -9.85
CA VAL A 281 4.16 14.49 -10.32
C VAL A 281 3.86 14.92 -11.75
N LYS A 282 4.22 16.14 -12.16
CA LYS A 282 4.10 16.56 -13.57
C LYS A 282 4.94 15.68 -14.50
N ASN A 283 6.18 15.40 -14.12
CA ASN A 283 7.05 14.48 -14.86
C ASN A 283 6.46 13.07 -14.92
N TRP A 284 5.91 12.57 -13.81
CA TRP A 284 5.22 11.29 -13.75
C TRP A 284 4.04 11.21 -14.73
N ILE A 285 3.18 12.23 -14.74
CA ILE A 285 2.04 12.32 -15.66
C ILE A 285 2.50 12.39 -17.12
N ASP A 286 3.51 13.21 -17.41
CA ASP A 286 4.07 13.31 -18.77
C ASP A 286 4.61 11.97 -19.27
N ASP A 287 5.27 11.21 -18.39
CA ASP A 287 5.80 9.89 -18.74
C ASP A 287 4.68 8.84 -18.85
N LEU A 288 3.64 8.90 -18.03
CA LEU A 288 2.44 8.06 -18.20
C LEU A 288 1.82 8.27 -19.58
N ILE A 289 1.63 9.52 -19.99
CA ILE A 289 1.13 9.86 -21.33
C ILE A 289 2.07 9.32 -22.41
N LEU A 290 3.39 9.48 -22.22
CA LEU A 290 4.41 9.01 -23.16
C LEU A 290 4.36 7.49 -23.37
N VAL A 291 4.16 6.72 -22.30
CA VAL A 291 4.07 5.25 -22.38
C VAL A 291 2.68 4.75 -22.79
N GLY A 292 1.76 5.64 -23.18
CA GLY A 292 0.43 5.30 -23.68
C GLY A 292 -0.59 4.97 -22.58
N TYR A 293 -0.33 5.36 -21.34
CA TYR A 293 -1.29 5.19 -20.25
C TYR A 293 -2.51 6.12 -20.44
N VAL A 294 -3.71 5.56 -20.33
CA VAL A 294 -4.95 6.32 -20.54
C VAL A 294 -5.39 7.01 -19.25
N GLU A 295 -5.57 8.33 -19.32
CA GLU A 295 -6.09 9.13 -18.21
C GLU A 295 -7.49 8.64 -17.77
N PRO A 296 -7.70 8.34 -16.48
CA PRO A 296 -9.02 8.02 -15.95
C PRO A 296 -10.02 9.17 -16.13
N ARG A 297 -11.30 8.82 -16.36
CA ARG A 297 -12.39 9.81 -16.43
C ARG A 297 -12.96 10.07 -15.03
N ILE A 298 -13.08 11.33 -14.65
CA ILE A 298 -13.77 11.74 -13.42
C ILE A 298 -15.25 11.37 -13.53
N ILE A 299 -15.75 10.64 -12.53
CA ILE A 299 -17.15 10.20 -12.40
C ILE A 299 -17.87 11.05 -11.36
N ASN A 300 -17.20 11.35 -10.24
CA ASN A 300 -17.76 12.09 -9.11
C ASN A 300 -17.26 13.53 -9.12
N PHE A 301 -18.06 14.44 -9.67
CA PHE A 301 -17.79 15.88 -9.57
C PHE A 301 -18.17 16.39 -8.18
N GLU A 302 -17.16 16.85 -7.43
CA GLU A 302 -17.25 17.35 -6.05
C GLU A 302 -18.21 18.56 -5.87
N ASN A 303 -18.64 19.20 -6.96
CA ASN A 303 -19.54 20.37 -6.96
C ASN A 303 -21.04 20.03 -6.92
N LYS A 304 -21.43 18.75 -6.86
CA LYS A 304 -22.83 18.36 -6.64
C LYS A 304 -23.01 17.82 -5.22
N TYR A 305 -23.92 18.44 -4.47
CA TYR A 305 -24.51 17.99 -3.19
C TYR A 305 -24.31 16.48 -2.92
N LEU A 306 -23.21 16.13 -2.25
CA LEU A 306 -22.88 14.76 -1.83
C LEU A 306 -23.16 14.53 -0.33
N GLU A 307 -23.80 15.50 0.34
CA GLU A 307 -24.21 15.32 1.74
C GLU A 307 -25.26 14.21 1.91
N MET A 308 -26.02 13.87 0.86
CA MET A 308 -27.09 12.87 0.92
C MET A 308 -26.74 11.48 0.33
N LEU A 309 -25.53 11.28 -0.22
CA LEU A 309 -25.17 10.05 -0.96
C LEU A 309 -24.06 9.20 -0.33
N LYS A 310 -23.58 9.55 0.88
CA LYS A 310 -22.38 8.93 1.50
C LYS A 310 -22.45 7.41 1.71
N CYS A 311 -23.64 6.80 1.66
CA CYS A 311 -23.84 5.35 1.70
C CYS A 311 -24.74 4.80 0.59
N GLU A 312 -25.35 5.66 -0.22
CA GLU A 312 -26.24 5.26 -1.33
C GLU A 312 -25.47 5.34 -2.65
N GLN A 313 -24.29 4.73 -2.69
CA GLN A 313 -23.94 4.14 -3.97
C GLN A 313 -24.91 3.02 -4.17
N LYS A 314 -25.66 3.08 -5.27
CA LYS A 314 -26.35 1.95 -5.84
C LYS A 314 -25.34 0.81 -5.92
N ILE A 315 -25.28 0.01 -4.85
CA ILE A 315 -25.54 -1.42 -4.89
C ILE A 315 -26.10 -1.67 -6.28
N GLY A 316 -25.30 -2.25 -7.17
CA GLY A 316 -25.77 -2.59 -8.51
C GLY A 316 -27.05 -3.42 -8.39
N THR A 317 -27.63 -3.86 -9.49
CA THR A 317 -28.80 -4.76 -9.51
C THR A 317 -28.55 -6.15 -8.86
N PHE A 318 -27.58 -6.27 -7.95
CA PHE A 318 -27.18 -7.44 -7.19
C PHE A 318 -27.58 -7.24 -5.73
N ASP A 319 -28.30 -8.19 -5.15
CA ASP A 319 -28.78 -8.14 -3.76
C ASP A 319 -27.60 -8.16 -2.77
N TYR A 320 -27.25 -7.03 -2.17
CA TYR A 320 -26.27 -7.02 -1.08
C TYR A 320 -26.95 -7.26 0.26
N THR A 321 -26.32 -8.07 1.10
CA THR A 321 -26.80 -8.36 2.44
C THR A 321 -25.88 -7.76 3.47
N ARG A 322 -26.41 -6.96 4.41
CA ARG A 322 -25.64 -6.52 5.57
C ARG A 322 -25.41 -7.71 6.50
N ILE A 323 -24.15 -7.94 6.87
CA ILE A 323 -23.74 -9.05 7.72
C ILE A 323 -22.83 -8.57 8.86
N ARG A 324 -22.67 -9.42 9.88
CA ARG A 324 -21.57 -9.31 10.84
C ARG A 324 -20.56 -10.41 10.55
N TYR A 325 -19.28 -10.05 10.45
CA TYR A 325 -18.19 -10.99 10.21
C TYR A 325 -17.14 -10.91 11.32
N THR A 326 -16.91 -12.04 12.00
CA THR A 326 -15.91 -12.15 13.06
C THR A 326 -14.83 -13.13 12.61
N PRO A 327 -13.55 -12.70 12.49
CA PRO A 327 -12.45 -13.60 12.17
C PRO A 327 -12.08 -14.48 13.36
N ASN A 328 -11.26 -15.50 13.10
CA ASN A 328 -10.54 -16.20 14.13
C ASN A 328 -9.51 -15.26 14.76
N PHE A 329 -9.83 -14.70 15.91
CA PHE A 329 -8.90 -13.87 16.65
C PHE A 329 -7.70 -14.69 17.07
N GLN A 330 -6.52 -14.22 16.68
CA GLN A 330 -5.28 -14.84 17.05
C GLN A 330 -4.98 -14.53 18.52
N LYS A 331 -4.28 -15.45 19.18
CA LYS A 331 -3.86 -15.31 20.59
C LYS A 331 -3.25 -13.93 20.81
N SER A 332 -3.64 -13.24 21.89
CA SER A 332 -3.15 -11.91 22.20
C SER A 332 -1.62 -11.90 22.18
N ILE A 333 -1.00 -10.78 21.83
CA ILE A 333 0.47 -10.62 21.83
C ILE A 333 1.10 -11.08 23.17
N GLU A 334 0.34 -11.01 24.26
CA GLU A 334 0.73 -11.45 25.61
C GLU A 334 0.79 -12.99 25.78
N SER A 335 0.15 -13.74 24.88
CA SER A 335 0.00 -15.20 24.91
C SER A 335 0.69 -15.94 23.74
N LEU A 336 1.54 -15.24 22.98
CA LEU A 336 2.42 -15.84 21.97
C LEU A 336 3.41 -16.79 22.67
N ASN A 337 3.33 -18.09 22.37
CA ASN A 337 4.18 -19.12 22.95
C ASN A 337 5.65 -18.93 22.55
N PHE A 338 6.54 -19.15 23.53
CA PHE A 338 7.95 -18.81 23.50
C PHE A 338 8.80 -20.04 23.16
N GLU A 339 9.29 -20.14 21.93
CA GLU A 339 10.30 -21.14 21.58
C GLU A 339 11.66 -20.51 21.30
N THR A 340 12.71 -21.19 21.75
CA THR A 340 14.10 -20.91 21.34
C THR A 340 14.31 -21.39 19.91
N VAL A 341 14.77 -20.48 19.05
CA VAL A 341 14.94 -20.71 17.60
C VAL A 341 15.99 -21.81 17.31
N PRO A 342 15.72 -22.76 16.40
CA PRO A 342 16.73 -23.67 15.86
C PRO A 342 17.76 -22.95 14.98
N ASN A 343 19.03 -23.37 15.06
CA ASN A 343 20.21 -22.71 14.47
C ASN A 343 20.36 -22.75 12.94
N GLU A 344 19.33 -23.07 12.17
CA GLU A 344 19.45 -23.18 10.70
C GLU A 344 18.76 -22.01 9.99
N MET A 345 19.49 -20.91 9.81
CA MET A 345 19.11 -19.86 8.86
C MET A 345 19.63 -20.21 7.47
N GLU A 346 18.72 -20.64 6.58
CA GLU A 346 18.94 -20.53 5.13
C GLU A 346 19.11 -19.02 4.82
N SER A 347 20.18 -18.64 4.13
CA SER A 347 20.42 -17.22 3.81
C SER A 347 19.32 -16.70 2.87
N LYS A 348 18.95 -15.42 2.99
CA LYS A 348 17.91 -14.78 2.14
C LYS A 348 18.14 -15.05 0.64
N ALA A 349 19.39 -15.05 0.21
CA ALA A 349 19.77 -15.38 -1.17
C ALA A 349 19.45 -16.83 -1.55
N GLN A 350 19.63 -17.79 -0.64
CA GLN A 350 19.28 -19.20 -0.88
C GLN A 350 17.76 -19.39 -0.95
N TYR A 351 17.00 -18.75 -0.06
CA TYR A 351 15.54 -18.76 -0.13
C TYR A 351 15.05 -18.17 -1.45
N PHE A 352 15.53 -16.99 -1.84
CA PHE A 352 15.10 -16.30 -3.05
C PHE A 352 15.52 -17.05 -4.33
N THR A 353 16.72 -17.64 -4.34
CA THR A 353 17.20 -18.49 -5.44
C THR A 353 16.34 -19.74 -5.59
N LYS A 354 15.95 -20.36 -4.47
CA LYS A 354 15.06 -21.52 -4.44
C LYS A 354 13.68 -21.16 -4.95
N PHE A 355 13.10 -20.07 -4.42
CA PHE A 355 11.82 -19.52 -4.90
C PHE A 355 11.82 -19.28 -6.41
N CYS A 356 12.81 -18.55 -6.96
CA CYS A 356 12.89 -18.28 -8.39
C CYS A 356 13.01 -19.56 -9.23
N LYS A 357 13.79 -20.54 -8.75
CA LYS A 357 13.94 -21.85 -9.42
C LYS A 357 12.61 -22.63 -9.43
N ASP A 358 11.86 -22.58 -8.34
CA ASP A 358 10.59 -23.29 -8.20
C ASP A 358 9.49 -22.70 -9.11
N VAL A 359 9.55 -21.40 -9.44
CA VAL A 359 8.64 -20.73 -10.38
C VAL A 359 9.16 -20.64 -11.83
N GLY A 360 10.25 -21.34 -12.15
CA GLY A 360 10.79 -21.41 -13.53
C GLY A 360 11.55 -20.16 -13.99
N ILE A 361 11.91 -19.25 -13.08
CA ILE A 361 12.65 -18.03 -13.37
C ILE A 361 14.16 -18.28 -13.16
N SER A 362 14.95 -18.12 -14.22
CA SER A 362 16.41 -18.28 -14.15
C SER A 362 17.08 -16.98 -13.71
N PHE A 363 17.78 -17.02 -12.57
CA PHE A 363 18.58 -15.88 -12.08
C PHE A 363 19.86 -15.72 -12.91
N ILE A 364 20.10 -14.54 -13.48
CA ILE A 364 21.45 -14.14 -13.92
C ILE A 364 22.12 -13.51 -12.71
N SER A 365 23.08 -14.21 -12.10
CA SER A 365 23.81 -13.69 -10.94
C SER A 365 24.75 -12.56 -11.36
N ILE A 366 24.49 -11.34 -10.91
CA ILE A 366 25.50 -10.28 -10.86
C ILE A 366 26.12 -10.31 -9.46
N ILE A 367 27.28 -10.97 -9.36
CA ILE A 367 28.10 -10.93 -8.15
C ILE A 367 28.68 -9.53 -8.02
N PHE A 368 28.11 -8.69 -7.15
CA PHE A 368 28.81 -7.51 -6.66
C PHE A 368 29.95 -7.96 -5.74
N LYS A 369 31.18 -8.01 -6.27
CA LYS A 369 32.39 -8.03 -5.43
C LYS A 369 32.50 -6.66 -4.75
N THR A 370 31.87 -6.48 -3.60
CA THR A 370 32.22 -5.40 -2.69
C THR A 370 33.67 -5.59 -2.25
N LYS A 371 34.59 -4.77 -2.77
CA LYS A 371 35.93 -4.65 -2.22
C LYS A 371 35.79 -4.24 -0.75
N LYS A 372 36.17 -5.13 0.16
CA LYS A 372 36.48 -4.76 1.55
C LYS A 372 37.52 -3.63 1.51
N GLN A 373 37.15 -2.42 1.91
CA GLN A 373 38.12 -1.47 2.40
C GLN A 373 38.70 -2.05 3.68
N LYS A 374 40.01 -2.33 3.66
CA LYS A 374 40.78 -2.63 4.86
C LYS A 374 40.98 -1.30 5.61
N VAL A 375 40.63 -1.35 6.91
CA VAL A 375 41.04 -0.50 8.06
C VAL A 375 41.13 0.99 7.80
#